data_AF-A0A9E3WSW6-F1
#
_entry.id   AF-A0A9E3WSW6-F1
#
_cell.length_a   1.000
_cell.length_b   1.000
_cell.length_c   1.000
_cell.angle_alpha   90.00
_cell.angle_beta   90.00
_cell.angle_gamma   90.00
#
_symmetry.space_group_name_H-M   'P 1'
#
loop_
_entity.id
_entity.type
_entity.pdbx_description
1 polymer ?
#
loop_
_entity_poly.entity_id
_entity_poly.type
_entity_poly.pdbx_seq_one_letter_code
_entity_poly.pdbx_strand_id
1 'polypeptide(L)'
;VHALLAAGLVDEIRTFTFPVLLGKGKRLFDASSQASAYKLVHSQVSPLGLIAATYLPNGEVQHMTIRGAENPSKAELARRERMKREG
;
A
#
# COMPACT_ATOMS: atom_id res chain seq x y z
N VAL A 1 4.06 -8.72 -17.55
CA VAL A 1 4.09 -8.40 -16.10
C VAL A 1 2.92 -9.04 -15.37
N HIS A 2 1.65 -8.73 -15.71
CA HIS A 2 0.49 -9.28 -15.00
C HIS A 2 0.44 -10.81 -14.96
N ALA A 3 0.78 -11.49 -16.06
CA ALA A 3 0.83 -12.96 -16.08
C ALA A 3 1.86 -13.55 -15.09
N LEU A 4 3.02 -12.90 -14.90
CA LEU A 4 4.03 -13.37 -13.95
C LEU A 4 3.62 -13.10 -12.51
N LEU A 5 3.02 -11.93 -12.25
CA LEU A 5 2.45 -11.62 -10.93
C LEU A 5 1.33 -12.59 -10.57
N ALA A 6 0.42 -12.87 -11.50
CA ALA A 6 -0.68 -13.81 -11.32
C ALA A 6 -0.20 -15.26 -11.13
N ALA A 7 0.95 -15.62 -11.72
CA ALA A 7 1.58 -16.93 -11.57
C ALA A 7 2.52 -17.02 -10.35
N GLY A 8 2.70 -15.94 -9.57
CA GLY A 8 3.62 -15.92 -8.43
C GLY A 8 5.11 -16.01 -8.81
N LEU A 9 5.46 -15.65 -10.04
CA LEU A 9 6.83 -15.77 -10.61
C LEU A 9 7.63 -14.46 -10.53
N VAL A 10 7.36 -13.61 -9.54
CA VAL A 10 8.03 -12.32 -9.37
C VAL A 10 8.77 -12.30 -8.03
N ASP A 11 10.09 -12.27 -8.08
CA ASP A 11 10.96 -12.26 -6.91
C ASP A 11 11.22 -10.86 -6.35
N GLU A 12 11.05 -9.81 -7.17
CA GLU A 12 11.29 -8.43 -6.78
C GLU A 12 10.39 -7.46 -7.57
N ILE A 13 9.84 -6.46 -6.89
CA ILE A 13 9.12 -5.34 -7.50
C ILE A 13 9.87 -4.04 -7.21
N ARG A 14 10.20 -3.29 -8.27
CA ARG A 14 10.67 -1.91 -8.17
C ARG A 14 9.59 -0.95 -8.67
N THR A 15 9.10 -0.08 -7.80
CA THR A 15 8.13 0.95 -8.18
C THR A 15 8.78 2.33 -8.23
N PHE A 16 8.37 3.10 -9.23
CA PHE A 16 8.73 4.51 -9.39
C PHE A 16 7.44 5.35 -9.37
N THR A 17 7.18 6.01 -8.25
CA THR A 17 5.97 6.81 -8.06
C THR A 17 6.28 8.27 -8.38
N PHE A 18 5.72 8.76 -9.47
CA PHE A 18 5.87 10.15 -9.92
C PHE A 18 4.73 11.02 -9.37
N PRO A 19 5.00 12.28 -9.00
CA PRO A 19 3.98 13.19 -8.46
C PRO A 19 3.10 13.78 -9.58
N VAL A 20 2.37 12.93 -10.31
CA VAL A 20 1.53 13.32 -11.46
C VAL A 20 0.15 12.65 -11.44
N LEU A 21 -0.84 13.33 -12.01
CA LEU A 21 -2.21 12.85 -12.17
C LEU A 21 -2.50 12.66 -13.67
N LEU A 22 -2.62 11.41 -14.13
CA LEU A 22 -2.81 11.09 -15.57
C LEU A 22 -4.27 10.89 -15.99
N GLY A 23 -5.17 10.60 -15.05
CA GLY A 23 -6.59 10.28 -15.32
C GLY A 23 -6.85 8.91 -15.96
N LYS A 24 -6.12 8.56 -17.04
CA LYS A 24 -6.24 7.29 -17.77
C LYS A 24 -4.87 6.72 -18.18
N GLY A 25 -4.80 5.42 -18.44
CA GLY A 25 -3.59 4.77 -18.90
C GLY A 25 -3.56 3.27 -18.59
N LYS A 26 -2.42 2.64 -18.93
CA LYS A 26 -2.14 1.26 -18.54
C LYS A 26 -2.01 1.18 -17.01
N ARG A 27 -2.59 0.15 -16.42
CA ARG A 27 -2.50 -0.12 -14.99
C ARG A 27 -1.41 -1.15 -14.73
N LEU A 28 -0.64 -0.96 -13.66
CA LEU A 28 0.37 -1.91 -13.20
C LEU A 28 -0.26 -3.14 -12.50
N PHE A 29 -1.42 -2.91 -11.89
CA PHE A 29 -2.25 -3.93 -11.25
C PHE A 29 -3.65 -3.82 -11.83
N ASP A 30 -4.25 -4.96 -12.16
CA ASP A 30 -5.60 -5.05 -12.69
C ASP A 30 -6.41 -6.15 -11.96
N ALA A 31 -7.60 -6.46 -12.47
CA ALA A 31 -8.49 -7.45 -11.86
C ALA A 31 -7.91 -8.88 -11.78
N SER A 32 -6.83 -9.18 -12.50
CA SER A 32 -6.15 -10.48 -12.45
C SER A 32 -5.11 -10.58 -11.31
N SER A 33 -4.86 -9.49 -10.58
CA SER A 33 -3.84 -9.46 -9.54
C SER A 33 -4.31 -10.19 -8.28
N GLN A 34 -3.54 -11.17 -7.82
CA GLN A 34 -3.80 -11.86 -6.55
C GLN A 34 -3.26 -11.06 -5.37
N ALA A 35 -3.94 -11.18 -4.23
CA ALA A 35 -3.51 -10.53 -3.00
C ALA A 35 -2.29 -11.23 -2.40
N SER A 36 -1.22 -10.46 -2.14
CA SER A 36 -0.01 -10.95 -1.50
C SER A 36 0.69 -9.81 -0.74
N ALA A 37 1.46 -10.17 0.28
CA ALA A 37 2.29 -9.23 1.01
C ALA A 37 3.64 -9.04 0.32
N TYR A 38 4.16 -7.82 0.41
CA TYR A 38 5.51 -7.48 0.04
C TYR A 38 6.19 -6.69 1.16
N LYS A 39 7.50 -6.90 1.32
CA LYS A 39 8.34 -6.18 2.29
C LYS A 39 9.15 -5.12 1.56
N LEU A 40 9.07 -3.87 2.02
CA LEU A 40 9.97 -2.80 1.58
C LEU A 40 11.39 -3.11 2.06
N VAL A 41 12.33 -3.28 1.12
CA VAL A 41 13.75 -3.54 1.44
C VAL A 41 14.65 -2.37 1.11
N HIS A 42 14.19 -1.45 0.25
CA HIS A 42 14.91 -0.22 -0.07
C HIS A 42 13.94 0.86 -0.52
N SER A 43 14.21 2.12 -0.17
CA SER A 43 13.47 3.28 -0.67
C SER A 43 14.35 4.52 -0.77
N GLN A 44 14.10 5.34 -1.79
CA GLN A 44 14.70 6.65 -1.95
C GLN A 44 13.67 7.65 -2.46
N VAL A 45 13.77 8.90 -2.00
CA VAL A 45 12.99 10.03 -2.51
C VAL A 45 13.94 11.00 -3.20
N SER A 46 13.65 11.37 -4.44
CA SER A 46 14.43 12.36 -5.16
C SER A 46 14.03 13.80 -4.75
N PRO A 47 14.89 14.81 -5.00
CA PRO A 47 14.52 16.22 -4.79
C PRO A 47 13.29 16.68 -5.56
N LEU A 48 12.91 15.99 -6.64
CA LEU A 48 11.73 16.27 -7.45
C LEU A 48 10.48 15.50 -7.00
N GLY A 49 10.56 14.77 -5.89
CA GLY A 49 9.43 14.03 -5.32
C GLY A 49 9.16 12.66 -5.99
N LEU A 50 10.08 12.14 -6.80
CA LEU A 50 10.01 10.75 -7.26
C LEU A 50 10.30 9.82 -6.09
N ILE A 51 9.42 8.86 -5.85
CA ILE A 51 9.65 7.79 -4.86
C ILE A 51 10.06 6.52 -5.61
N ALA A 52 11.30 6.08 -5.39
CA ALA A 52 11.78 4.77 -5.82
C ALA A 52 11.71 3.80 -4.63
N ALA A 53 11.09 2.63 -4.81
CA ALA A 53 10.97 1.63 -3.76
C ALA A 53 11.18 0.22 -4.32
N THR A 54 11.92 -0.61 -3.58
CA THR A 54 12.18 -2.01 -3.88
C THR A 54 11.49 -2.89 -2.85
N TYR A 55 10.75 -3.87 -3.34
CA TYR A 55 9.92 -4.76 -2.57
C TYR A 55 10.23 -6.22 -2.89
N LEU A 56 10.32 -7.06 -1.86
CA LEU A 56 10.43 -8.52 -2.01
C LEU A 56 9.13 -9.20 -1.54
N PRO A 57 8.73 -10.35 -2.12
CA PRO A 57 7.60 -11.14 -1.65
C PRO A 57 7.70 -11.44 -0.15
N ASN A 58 6.57 -11.36 0.56
CA ASN A 58 6.48 -11.55 2.01
C ASN A 58 5.28 -12.42 2.42
N GLY A 59 4.85 -13.31 1.53
CA GLY A 59 3.79 -14.29 1.81
C GLY A 59 2.38 -13.70 1.84
N GLU A 60 1.56 -14.18 2.77
CA GLU A 60 0.15 -13.77 2.93
C GLU A 60 0.01 -12.33 3.42
N VAL A 61 -1.08 -11.68 3.00
CA VAL A 61 -1.40 -10.30 3.39
C VAL A 61 -1.46 -10.17 4.91
N GLN A 62 -0.65 -9.25 5.43
CA GLN A 62 -0.66 -8.89 6.85
C GLN A 62 -1.34 -7.54 7.03
N HIS A 63 -2.16 -7.41 8.06
CA HIS A 63 -2.72 -6.13 8.45
C HIS A 63 -1.70 -5.34 9.28
N MET A 64 -1.47 -4.10 8.89
CA MET A 64 -0.70 -3.15 9.69
C MET A 64 -1.54 -1.92 9.95
N THR A 65 -1.48 -1.43 11.19
CA THR A 65 -2.03 -0.11 11.53
C THR A 65 -0.89 0.89 11.48
N ILE A 66 -0.94 1.81 10.52
CA ILE A 66 -0.13 3.03 10.60
C ILE A 66 -0.79 3.90 11.67
N ARG A 67 -0.10 4.04 12.81
CA ARG A 67 -0.50 4.72 14.04
C ARG A 67 -1.62 5.78 13.83
N GLY A 68 -2.82 5.50 14.34
CA GLY A 68 -3.65 6.56 14.90
C GLY A 68 -2.98 7.07 16.18
N ALA A 69 -3.25 8.32 16.60
CA ALA A 69 -2.63 8.92 17.79
C ALA A 69 -2.55 7.91 18.96
N GLU A 70 -1.36 7.71 19.54
CA GLU A 70 -1.13 6.78 20.67
C GLU A 70 -2.12 7.01 21.80
N ASN A 71 -2.45 8.29 22.03
CA ASN A 71 -3.55 8.73 22.88
C ASN A 71 -4.61 9.44 22.03
N PRO A 72 -5.72 8.77 21.66
CA PRO A 72 -6.83 9.43 20.99
C PRO A 72 -7.44 10.51 21.88
N SER A 73 -7.84 11.64 21.29
CA SER A 73 -8.50 12.72 22.03
C SER A 73 -9.84 12.24 22.60
N LYS A 74 -10.37 12.94 23.61
CA LYS A 74 -11.73 12.69 24.13
C LYS A 74 -12.80 12.73 23.03
N ALA A 75 -12.62 13.60 22.04
CA ALA A 75 -13.53 13.70 20.89
C ALA A 75 -13.46 12.44 20.00
N GLU A 76 -12.27 11.89 19.75
CA GLU A 76 -12.13 10.65 18.98
C GLU A 76 -12.71 9.45 19.73
N LEU A 77 -12.53 9.38 21.06
CA LEU A 77 -13.15 8.34 21.89
C LEU A 77 -14.69 8.43 21.84
N ALA A 78 -15.26 9.63 21.98
CA ALA A 78 -16.70 9.83 21.88
C ALA A 78 -17.25 9.46 20.49
N ARG A 79 -16.51 9.80 19.41
CA ARG A 79 -16.86 9.41 18.03
C ARG A 79 -16.91 7.89 17.87
N ARG A 80 -15.91 7.17 18.39
CA ARG A 80 -15.84 5.69 18.34
C ARG A 80 -16.99 5.04 19.10
N GLU A 81 -17.32 5.54 20.29
CA GLU A 81 -18.45 5.04 21.09
C GLU A 81 -19.81 5.37 20.47
N ARG A 82 -19.91 6.43 19.65
CA ARG A 82 -21.10 6.68 18.84
C ARG A 82 -21.21 5.65 17.71
N MET A 83 -20.14 5.42 16.95
CA MET A 83 -20.12 4.45 15.84
C MET A 83 -20.44 3.03 16.28
N LYS A 84 -19.98 2.58 17.46
CA LYS A 84 -20.31 1.24 18.00
C LYS A 84 -21.79 1.08 18.39
N ARG A 85 -22.51 2.17 18.67
CA ARG A 85 -23.92 2.14 19.06
C ARG A 85 -24.85 2.29 17.85
N GLU A 86 -24.35 2.87 16.77
CA GLU A 86 -25.10 3.16 15.54
C GLU A 86 -24.93 2.07 14.46
N GLY A 87 -23.97 1.16 14.62
CA GLY A 87 -23.76 -0.02 13.77
C GLY A 87 -24.20 -1.29 14.47
#